data_AF-R6Y5X6-F1
#
_entry.id   AF-R6Y5X6-F1
#
_cell.length_a   1.000
_cell.length_b   1.000
_cell.length_c   1.000
_cell.angle_alpha   90.00
_cell.angle_beta   90.00
_cell.angle_gamma   90.00
#
_symmetry.space_group_name_H-M   'P 1'
#
loop_
_entity.id
_entity.type
_entity.pdbx_description
1 polymer ?
#
loop_
_entity_poly.entity_id
_entity_poly.type
_entity_poly.pdbx_seq_one_letter_code
_entity_poly.pdbx_strand_id
1 'polypeptide(L)'
;MRHAKQYKRGSRGKAAVFFVVLFGFAIFSMLLPLRPTRSEIENRDLTKFPAFSAPALARGDYTQGIDTWFADTFPLRDVFRQLNNWVESLYGIKTVEIVGNVEQGDEIPDAPFTGE
;
A
#
# COMPACT_ATOMS: atom_id res chain seq x y z
N MET A 1 31.45 41.18 -14.11
CA MET A 1 30.62 39.97 -14.30
C MET A 1 31.01 38.92 -13.26
N ARG A 2 30.36 38.86 -12.10
CA ARG A 2 30.79 38.01 -10.97
C ARG A 2 29.64 37.46 -10.11
N HIS A 3 28.54 36.98 -10.71
CA HIS A 3 27.40 36.47 -9.93
C HIS A 3 26.73 35.19 -10.50
N ALA A 4 27.52 34.20 -10.95
CA ALA A 4 26.98 32.95 -11.49
C ALA A 4 27.47 31.67 -10.77
N LYS A 5 27.86 31.74 -9.49
CA LYS A 5 28.44 30.56 -8.78
C LYS A 5 27.87 30.23 -7.39
N GLN A 6 26.76 30.81 -6.96
CA GLN A 6 26.18 30.50 -5.64
C GLN A 6 25.04 29.46 -5.62
N TYR A 7 24.43 29.11 -6.75
CA TYR A 7 23.30 28.16 -6.76
C TYR A 7 23.67 26.68 -6.55
N LYS A 8 24.96 26.31 -6.69
CA LYS A 8 25.39 24.90 -6.69
C LYS A 8 25.65 24.28 -5.32
N ARG A 9 25.87 25.06 -4.26
CA ARG A 9 26.27 24.53 -2.93
C ARG A 9 25.08 24.14 -2.05
N GLY A 10 23.99 24.93 -2.06
CA GLY A 10 22.77 24.63 -1.30
C GLY A 10 21.95 23.45 -1.84
N SER A 11 22.02 23.19 -3.15
CA SER A 11 21.32 22.08 -3.80
C SER A 11 21.88 20.70 -3.39
N ARG A 12 23.20 20.58 -3.18
CA ARG A 12 23.84 19.30 -2.84
C ARG A 12 23.50 18.83 -1.43
N GLY A 13 23.38 19.75 -0.46
CA GLY A 13 22.94 19.42 0.89
C GLY A 13 21.49 18.93 0.92
N LYS A 14 20.59 19.63 0.21
CA LYS A 14 19.18 19.21 0.07
C LYS A 14 19.04 17.86 -0.62
N ALA A 15 19.81 17.64 -1.70
CA ALA A 15 19.84 16.36 -2.39
C ALA A 15 20.39 15.24 -1.48
N ALA A 16 21.45 15.50 -0.73
CA ALA A 16 22.00 14.52 0.21
C ALA A 16 20.97 14.13 1.28
N VAL A 17 20.27 15.10 1.89
CA VAL A 17 19.19 14.81 2.85
C VAL A 17 18.07 13.99 2.20
N PHE A 18 17.62 14.37 1.01
CA PHE A 18 16.60 13.61 0.27
C PHE A 18 17.01 12.15 0.05
N PHE A 19 18.23 11.90 -0.42
CA PHE A 19 18.71 10.53 -0.64
C PHE A 19 18.91 9.77 0.67
N VAL A 20 19.39 10.40 1.74
CA VAL A 20 19.51 9.75 3.06
C VAL A 20 18.15 9.30 3.56
N VAL A 21 17.13 10.15 3.47
CA VAL A 21 15.76 9.78 3.84
C VAL A 21 15.24 8.66 2.93
N LEU A 22 15.42 8.78 1.60
CA LEU A 22 14.97 7.79 0.63
C LEU A 22 15.60 6.41 0.87
N PHE A 23 16.92 6.35 1.07
CA PHE A 23 17.61 5.09 1.38
C PHE A 23 17.26 4.56 2.76
N GLY A 24 17.07 5.43 3.76
CA GLY A 24 16.61 5.03 5.08
C GLY A 24 15.25 4.34 5.03
N PHE A 25 14.29 4.92 4.31
CA PHE A 25 12.98 4.31 4.06
C PHE A 25 13.11 3.01 3.26
N ALA A 26 13.95 2.96 2.22
CA ALA A 26 14.17 1.74 1.43
C ALA A 26 14.72 0.58 2.26
N ILE A 27 15.74 0.83 3.10
CA ILE A 27 16.32 -0.17 4.00
C ILE A 27 15.27 -0.61 5.02
N PHE A 28 14.51 0.32 5.59
CA PHE A 28 13.46 0.00 6.54
C PHE A 28 12.36 -0.86 5.90
N SER A 29 11.93 -0.56 4.67
CA SER A 29 10.98 -1.39 3.90
C SER A 29 11.49 -2.82 3.66
N MET A 30 12.81 -3.04 3.68
CA MET A 30 13.39 -4.37 3.51
C MET A 30 13.50 -5.16 4.84
N LEU A 31 13.18 -4.55 5.99
CA LEU A 31 13.14 -5.24 7.27
C LEU A 31 11.86 -6.08 7.40
N LEU A 32 11.83 -7.19 6.66
CA LEU A 32 10.70 -8.14 6.56
C LEU A 32 10.09 -8.60 7.91
N PRO A 33 10.86 -8.81 9.00
CA PRO A 33 10.28 -9.26 10.26
C PRO A 33 9.31 -8.26 10.91
N LEU A 34 9.36 -6.98 10.55
CA LEU A 34 8.47 -5.96 11.09
C LEU A 34 7.13 -5.88 10.35
N ARG A 35 6.95 -6.65 9.27
CA ARG A 35 5.75 -6.62 8.46
C ARG A 35 4.57 -7.29 9.20
N PRO A 36 3.46 -6.57 9.46
CA PRO A 36 2.25 -7.18 9.99
C PRO A 36 1.65 -8.15 8.96
N THR A 37 0.94 -9.18 9.41
CA THR A 37 0.30 -10.16 8.50
C THR A 37 -1.03 -9.67 7.94
N ARG A 38 -1.68 -8.77 8.65
CA ARG A 38 -3.03 -8.27 8.37
C ARG A 38 -3.03 -6.75 8.48
N SER A 39 -3.84 -6.09 7.65
CA SER A 39 -4.17 -4.68 7.84
C SER A 39 -5.47 -4.59 8.63
N GLU A 40 -5.41 -4.07 9.85
CA GLU A 40 -6.60 -3.81 10.67
C GLU A 40 -7.47 -2.69 10.06
N ILE A 41 -6.85 -1.75 9.34
CA ILE A 41 -7.53 -0.60 8.73
C ILE A 41 -8.34 -1.02 7.51
N GLU A 42 -7.78 -1.89 6.67
CA GLU A 42 -8.46 -2.39 5.47
C GLU A 42 -9.22 -3.71 5.73
N ASN A 43 -9.16 -4.25 6.94
CA ASN A 43 -9.76 -5.54 7.33
C ASN A 43 -9.41 -6.69 6.37
N ARG A 44 -8.18 -6.72 5.85
CA ARG A 44 -7.70 -7.74 4.89
C ARG A 44 -6.34 -8.28 5.26
N ASP A 45 -6.07 -9.52 4.83
CA ASP A 45 -4.72 -10.06 4.87
C ASP A 45 -3.82 -9.34 3.87
N LEU A 46 -2.57 -9.10 4.26
CA LEU A 46 -1.58 -8.54 3.36
C LEU A 46 -1.12 -9.60 2.36
N THR A 47 -0.75 -9.16 1.15
CA THR A 47 -0.36 -10.06 0.07
C THR A 47 0.76 -10.99 0.54
N LYS A 48 0.71 -12.28 0.21
CA LYS A 48 1.79 -13.22 0.53
C LYS A 48 2.91 -13.09 -0.51
N PHE A 49 4.13 -13.45 -0.13
CA PHE A 49 5.24 -13.44 -1.09
C PHE A 49 4.92 -14.39 -2.24
N PRO A 50 5.07 -13.98 -3.52
CA PRO A 50 4.66 -14.79 -4.65
C PRO A 50 5.52 -16.05 -4.79
N ALA A 51 4.89 -17.17 -5.14
CA ALA A 51 5.61 -18.39 -5.47
C ALA A 51 6.32 -18.24 -6.81
N PHE A 52 7.60 -18.59 -6.86
CA PHE A 52 8.37 -18.54 -8.09
C PHE A 52 7.95 -19.66 -9.06
N SER A 53 7.75 -19.32 -10.33
CA SER A 53 7.68 -20.29 -11.43
C SER A 53 8.16 -19.68 -12.74
N ALA A 54 8.80 -20.48 -13.59
CA ALA A 54 9.29 -20.01 -14.89
C ALA A 54 8.17 -19.48 -15.82
N PRO A 55 6.98 -20.10 -15.89
CA PRO A 55 5.86 -19.54 -16.64
C PRO A 55 5.33 -18.21 -16.05
N ALA A 56 5.25 -18.08 -14.73
CA ALA A 56 4.82 -16.83 -14.09
C ALA A 56 5.83 -15.70 -14.29
N LEU A 57 7.13 -16.02 -14.35
CA LEU A 57 8.15 -15.05 -14.70
C LEU A 57 8.02 -14.61 -16.16
N ALA A 58 7.83 -15.53 -17.09
CA ALA A 58 7.67 -15.22 -18.52
C ALA A 58 6.42 -14.38 -18.81
N ARG A 59 5.34 -14.57 -18.04
CA ARG A 59 4.10 -13.78 -18.14
C ARG A 59 4.15 -12.45 -17.39
N GLY A 60 5.09 -12.27 -16.46
CA GLY A 60 5.20 -11.07 -15.61
C GLY A 60 4.38 -11.12 -14.31
N ASP A 61 3.58 -12.18 -14.10
CA ASP A 61 2.78 -12.35 -12.88
C ASP A 61 3.66 -12.39 -11.61
N TYR A 62 4.85 -12.99 -11.72
CA TYR A 62 5.79 -13.09 -10.60
C TYR A 62 6.29 -11.70 -10.17
N THR A 63 6.68 -10.86 -11.12
CA THR A 63 7.16 -9.50 -10.84
C THR A 63 6.04 -8.61 -10.32
N GLN A 64 4.84 -8.72 -10.89
CA GLN A 64 3.66 -8.01 -10.39
C GLN A 64 3.30 -8.42 -8.95
N GLY A 65 3.45 -9.72 -8.63
CA GLY A 65 3.26 -10.23 -7.28
C GLY A 65 4.28 -9.65 -6.29
N ILE A 66 5.54 -9.51 -6.71
CA ILE A 66 6.59 -8.85 -5.89
C ILE A 66 6.22 -7.39 -5.64
N ASP A 67 5.79 -6.66 -6.68
CA ASP A 67 5.41 -5.26 -6.55
C ASP A 67 4.24 -5.08 -5.57
N THR A 68 3.21 -5.91 -5.70
CA THR A 68 2.03 -5.87 -4.82
C THR A 68 2.42 -6.20 -3.38
N TRP A 69 3.26 -7.22 -3.19
CA TRP A 69 3.77 -7.60 -1.87
C TRP A 69 4.66 -6.51 -1.26
N PHE A 70 5.50 -5.86 -2.06
CA PHE A 70 6.37 -4.77 -1.63
C PHE A 70 5.57 -3.52 -1.24
N ALA A 71 4.51 -3.18 -1.99
CA ALA A 71 3.60 -2.10 -1.65
C ALA A 71 2.95 -2.30 -0.27
N ASP A 72 2.67 -3.54 0.11
CA ASP A 72 2.17 -3.90 1.44
C ASP A 72 3.26 -3.90 2.54
N THR A 73 4.54 -3.72 2.20
CA THR A 73 5.67 -3.75 3.16
C THR A 73 6.21 -2.33 3.47
N PHE A 74 5.68 -1.29 2.80
CA PHE A 74 6.16 0.07 3.00
C PHE A 74 5.95 0.55 4.46
N PRO A 75 6.96 1.13 5.13
CA PRO A 75 6.80 1.70 6.47
C PRO A 75 5.66 2.69 6.52
N LEU A 76 4.92 2.66 7.63
CA LEU A 76 3.84 3.61 7.89
C LEU A 76 2.72 3.54 6.82
N ARG A 77 2.63 2.47 6.03
CA ARG A 77 1.55 2.23 5.04
C ARG A 77 0.18 2.56 5.60
N ASP A 78 -0.12 2.06 6.81
CA ASP A 78 -1.40 2.27 7.48
C ASP A 78 -1.64 3.74 7.85
N VAL A 79 -0.59 4.50 8.16
CA VAL A 79 -0.69 5.96 8.37
C VAL A 79 -0.99 6.67 7.06
N PHE A 80 -0.29 6.32 5.97
CA PHE A 80 -0.58 6.87 4.64
C PHE A 80 -1.98 6.52 4.16
N ARG A 81 -2.48 5.30 4.45
CA ARG A 81 -3.87 4.92 4.18
C ARG A 81 -4.86 5.74 4.98
N GLN A 82 -4.63 5.96 6.27
CA GLN A 82 -5.48 6.85 7.08
C GLN A 82 -5.49 8.28 6.55
N LEU A 83 -4.32 8.82 6.19
CA LEU A 83 -4.23 10.15 5.61
C LEU A 83 -4.98 10.24 4.28
N ASN A 84 -4.87 9.22 3.43
CA ASN A 84 -5.63 9.14 2.18
C ASN A 84 -7.14 9.13 2.45
N ASN A 85 -7.60 8.27 3.36
CA ASN A 85 -9.01 8.18 3.73
C ASN A 85 -9.52 9.51 4.33
N TRP A 86 -8.68 10.18 5.13
CA TRP A 86 -8.99 11.50 5.67
C TRP A 86 -9.14 12.55 4.55
N VAL A 87 -8.26 12.57 3.55
CA VAL A 87 -8.41 13.46 2.38
C VAL A 87 -9.67 13.12 1.59
N GLU A 88 -9.96 11.84 1.37
CA GLU A 88 -11.17 11.39 0.67
C GLU A 88 -12.45 11.73 1.43
N SER A 89 -12.41 11.84 2.77
CA SER A 89 -13.55 12.30 3.56
C SER A 89 -13.97 13.73 3.23
N LEU A 90 -13.07 14.52 2.63
CA LEU A 90 -13.35 15.89 2.19
C LEU A 90 -14.08 15.95 0.84
N TYR A 91 -14.26 14.82 0.14
CA TYR A 91 -14.92 14.79 -1.18
C TYR A 91 -16.44 14.97 -1.13
N GLY A 92 -17.04 15.05 0.07
CA GLY A 92 -18.46 15.31 0.26
C GLY A 92 -19.09 14.41 1.31
N ILE A 93 -20.42 14.37 1.34
CA ILE A 93 -21.16 13.56 2.30
C ILE A 93 -21.11 12.09 1.85
N LYS A 94 -20.38 11.26 2.61
CA LYS A 94 -20.39 9.80 2.44
C LYS A 94 -21.42 9.19 3.39
N THR A 95 -22.48 8.58 2.84
CA THR A 95 -23.57 7.97 3.64
C THR A 95 -23.25 6.52 4.06
N VAL A 96 -22.48 5.79 3.25
CA VAL A 96 -22.03 4.42 3.52
C VAL A 96 -20.62 4.27 2.96
N GLU A 97 -19.67 3.82 3.77
CA GLU A 97 -18.31 3.47 3.36
C GLU A 97 -18.06 2.00 3.71
N ILE A 98 -17.89 1.17 2.69
CA ILE A 98 -17.61 -0.26 2.88
C ILE A 98 -16.12 -0.45 2.68
N VAL A 99 -15.43 -0.92 3.72
CA VAL A 99 -14.00 -1.21 3.70
C VAL A 99 -13.82 -2.72 3.79
N GLY A 100 -13.44 -3.34 2.67
CA GLY A 100 -13.21 -4.79 2.57
C GLY A 100 -13.84 -5.41 1.33
N ASN A 101 -13.77 -6.74 1.23
CA ASN A 101 -14.47 -7.49 0.20
C ASN A 101 -15.97 -7.45 0.47
N VAL A 102 -16.75 -6.96 -0.49
CA VAL A 102 -18.21 -7.03 -0.44
C VAL A 102 -18.60 -8.39 -0.97
N GLU A 103 -18.76 -9.36 -0.07
CA GLU A 103 -19.36 -10.64 -0.45
C GLU A 103 -20.83 -10.40 -0.77
N GLN A 104 -21.29 -10.95 -1.90
CA GLN A 104 -22.70 -10.93 -2.25
C GLN A 104 -23.43 -11.78 -1.22
N GLY A 105 -24.38 -11.18 -0.50
CA GLY A 105 -25.21 -11.90 0.47
C GLY A 105 -26.00 -13.03 -0.21
N ASP A 106 -26.31 -14.06 0.58
CA ASP A 106 -27.08 -15.22 0.11
C ASP A 106 -28.39 -14.77 -0.56
N GLU A 107 -28.82 -15.55 -1.56
CA GLU A 107 -30.13 -15.34 -2.17
C GLU A 107 -31.22 -15.47 -1.10
N ILE A 108 -32.14 -14.50 -1.06
CA ILE A 108 -33.28 -14.55 -0.15
C ILE A 108 -34.15 -15.74 -0.57
N PRO A 109 -34.45 -16.69 0.34
CA PRO A 109 -35.28 -17.84 0.00
C PRO A 109 -36.68 -17.39 -0.45
N ASP A 110 -37.14 -17.93 -1.58
CA ASP A 110 -38.50 -17.67 -2.10
C ASP A 110 -39.60 -18.25 -1.22
N ALA A 111 -39.24 -19.16 -0.30
CA ALA A 111 -40.15 -19.81 0.62
C ALA A 111 -39.75 -19.51 2.08
N PRO A 112 -40.74 -19.34 2.98
CA PRO A 112 -40.47 -19.18 4.40
C PRO A 112 -39.71 -20.40 4.95
N PHE A 113 -38.79 -20.16 5.87
CA PHE A 113 -38.09 -21.22 6.58
C PHE A 113 -39.10 -22.06 7.38
N THR A 114 -39.37 -23.29 6.93
CA THR A 114 -40.35 -24.19 7.57
C THR A 114 -39.76 -25.05 8.69
N GLY A 115 -38.45 -25.04 8.92
CA GLY A 115 -37.82 -25.60 10.11
C GLY A 115 -38.03 -27.10 10.35
N GLU A 116 -38.35 -27.87 9.32
CA GLU A 116 -38.47 -29.34 9.39
C GLU A 116 -37.15 -30.05 9.07
#